data_AF-A0A2V8MB49-F1
#
_entry.id   AF-A0A2V8MB49-F1
#
_cell.length_a   1.000
_cell.length_b   1.000
_cell.length_c   1.000
_cell.angle_alpha   90.00
_cell.angle_beta   90.00
_cell.angle_gamma   90.00
#
_symmetry.space_group_name_H-M   'P 1'
#
loop_
_entity.id
_entity.type
_entity.pdbx_description
1 polymer ?
#
loop_
_entity_poly.entity_id
_entity_poly.type
_entity_poly.pdbx_seq_one_letter_code
_entity_poly.pdbx_strand_id
1 'polypeptide(L)' 'VTLITERMMIYALGRGLEPSDMPVVRRIVRQAGKNGYRLSTVVNGIVESAPFQMRTRLDSAQPSNTVARATGE' A
#
# COMPACT_ATOMS: atom_id res chain seq x y z
N VAL A 1 18.63 -2.69 -4.32
CA VAL A 1 17.24 -2.17 -4.33
C VAL A 1 16.22 -3.21 -3.85
N THR A 2 16.32 -4.49 -4.24
CA THR A 2 15.37 -5.57 -3.84
C THR A 2 15.13 -5.66 -2.33
N LEU A 3 16.19 -5.69 -1.52
CA LEU A 3 16.07 -5.73 -0.06
C LEU A 3 15.26 -4.56 0.53
N ILE A 4 15.45 -3.35 -0.03
CA ILE A 4 14.72 -2.16 0.41
C ILE A 4 13.27 -2.26 -0.01
N THR A 5 12.98 -2.71 -1.23
CA THR A 5 11.61 -2.96 -1.71
C THR A 5 10.87 -3.97 -0.82
N GLU A 6 11.51 -5.09 -0.47
CA GLU A 6 10.94 -6.11 0.42
C GLU A 6 10.64 -5.55 1.81
N ARG A 7 11.62 -4.89 2.44
CA ARG A 7 11.42 -4.28 3.76
C ARG A 7 10.33 -3.22 3.74
N MET A 8 10.33 -2.35 2.72
CA MET A 8 9.28 -1.33 2.58
C MET A 8 7.89 -1.95 2.38
N MET A 9 7.75 -3.04 1.62
CA MET A 9 6.48 -3.74 1.50
C MET A 9 6.04 -4.33 2.84
N ILE A 10 6.94 -4.89 3.64
CA ILE A 10 6.60 -5.41 4.99
C ILE A 10 6.00 -4.29 5.85
N TYR A 11 6.63 -3.11 5.87
CA TYR A 11 6.11 -1.96 6.60
C TYR A 11 4.80 -1.42 6.00
N ALA A 12 4.71 -1.33 4.67
CA ALA A 12 3.54 -0.80 3.98
C ALA A 12 2.31 -1.71 4.09
N LEU A 13 2.50 -3.02 4.19
CA LEU A 13 1.42 -4.00 4.34
C LEU A 13 1.10 -4.32 5.80
N GLY A 14 2.04 -4.09 6.73
CA GLY A 14 1.89 -4.47 8.13
C GLY A 14 1.94 -5.98 8.38
N ARG A 15 2.43 -6.75 7.40
CA ARG A 15 2.62 -8.21 7.47
C ARG A 15 3.95 -8.61 6.85
N GLY A 16 4.39 -9.84 7.14
CA GLY A 16 5.52 -10.44 6.41
C GLY A 16 5.24 -10.54 4.92
N LEU A 17 6.29 -10.68 4.11
CA LEU A 17 6.16 -10.86 2.68
C LEU A 17 5.83 -12.33 2.36
N GLU A 18 4.82 -12.57 1.53
CA GLU A 18 4.44 -13.91 1.10
C GLU A 18 4.97 -14.20 -0.32
N PRO A 19 5.08 -15.48 -0.74
CA PRO A 19 5.48 -15.84 -2.11
C PRO A 19 4.63 -15.15 -3.18
N SER A 20 3.36 -14.88 -2.89
CA SER A 20 2.42 -14.15 -3.74
C SER A 20 2.80 -12.68 -3.98
N ASP A 21 3.60 -12.07 -3.09
CA ASP A 21 4.06 -10.68 -3.21
C ASP A 21 5.33 -10.55 -4.06
N MET A 22 6.07 -11.64 -4.26
CA MET A 22 7.34 -11.64 -5.00
C MET A 22 7.23 -11.13 -6.45
N PRO A 23 6.17 -11.41 -7.23
CA PRO A 23 5.96 -10.78 -8.53
C PRO A 23 5.87 -9.25 -8.47
N VAL A 24 5.27 -8.71 -7.40
CA VAL A 24 5.16 -7.25 -7.18
C VAL A 24 6.54 -6.67 -6.88
N VAL A 25 7.30 -7.29 -5.97
CA VAL A 25 8.68 -6.88 -5.67
C VAL A 25 9.53 -6.83 -6.94
N ARG A 26 9.52 -7.90 -7.76
CA ARG A 26 10.28 -7.95 -9.02
C ARG A 26 9.85 -6.86 -10.00
N ARG A 27 8.55 -6.57 -10.09
CA ARG A 27 8.04 -5.48 -10.94
C ARG A 27 8.58 -4.13 -10.48
N ILE A 28 8.52 -3.83 -9.19
CA ILE A 28 8.99 -2.56 -8.62
C ILE A 28 10.49 -2.40 -8.82
N VAL A 29 11.29 -3.44 -8.54
CA VAL A 29 12.74 -3.43 -8.76
C VAL A 29 13.09 -3.17 -10.22
N ARG A 30 12.37 -3.81 -11.16
CA ARG A 30 12.58 -3.59 -12.60
C ARG A 30 12.22 -2.16 -13.01
N GLN A 31 11.14 -1.58 -12.47
CA GLN A 31 10.78 -0.18 -12.73
C GLN A 31 11.79 0.80 -12.13
N ALA A 32 12.28 0.52 -10.92
CA ALA A 32 13.33 1.29 -10.29
C ALA A 32 14.59 1.30 -11.17
N GLY A 33 15.00 0.17 -11.74
CA GLY A 33 16.13 0.10 -12.67
C GLY A 33 15.96 0.98 -13.91
N LYS A 34 14.75 1.08 -14.46
CA LYS A 34 14.43 1.97 -15.60
C LYS A 34 14.48 3.46 -15.22
N ASN A 35 14.21 3.77 -13.95
CA ASN A 35 14.10 5.14 -13.44
C ASN A 35 15.31 5.55 -12.57
N GLY A 36 16.49 4.97 -12.83
CA GLY A 36 17.74 5.34 -12.14
C GLY A 36 17.75 5.03 -10.65
N TYR A 37 17.03 3.99 -10.22
CA TYR A 37 16.90 3.53 -8.84
C TYR A 37 16.42 4.59 -7.84
N ARG A 38 15.66 5.58 -8.31
CA ARG A 38 15.06 6.62 -7.45
C ARG A 38 14.14 5.99 -6.40
N LEU A 39 14.28 6.43 -5.15
CA LEU A 39 13.43 5.98 -4.04
C LEU A 39 11.95 6.24 -4.32
N SER A 40 11.62 7.38 -4.93
CA SER A 40 10.25 7.74 -5.32
C SER A 40 9.60 6.70 -6.23
N THR A 41 10.37 6.07 -7.12
CA THR A 41 9.88 4.99 -7.99
C THR A 41 9.47 3.75 -7.19
N VAL A 42 10.25 3.41 -6.14
CA VAL A 42 9.94 2.28 -5.27
C VAL A 42 8.67 2.57 -4.47
N VAL A 43 8.58 3.75 -3.87
CA VAL A 43 7.41 4.17 -3.09
C VAL A 43 6.15 4.17 -3.95
N ASN A 44 6.18 4.81 -5.12
CA ASN A 44 5.03 4.82 -6.03
C ASN A 44 4.65 3.40 -6.46
N GLY A 45 5.62 2.56 -6.79
CA GLY A 45 5.37 1.17 -7.15
C GLY A 45 4.73 0.33 -6.04
N ILE A 46 4.99 0.66 -4.77
CA ILE A 46 4.32 0.04 -3.62
C ILE A 46 2.88 0.56 -3.51
N VAL A 47 2.69 1.88 -3.57
CA VAL A 47 1.35 2.52 -3.46
C VAL A 47 0.40 2.07 -4.57
N GLU A 48 0.92 1.86 -5.78
CA GLU A 48 0.17 1.36 -6.94
C GLU A 48 -0.04 -0.15 -6.94
N SER A 49 0.54 -0.88 -5.97
CA SER A 49 0.47 -2.34 -5.96
C SER A 49 -0.88 -2.85 -5.44
N ALA A 50 -1.37 -3.93 -6.04
CA ALA A 50 -2.57 -4.64 -5.59
C ALA A 50 -2.57 -4.97 -4.09
N PRO A 51 -1.52 -5.57 -3.48
CA PRO A 51 -1.55 -5.87 -2.05
C PRO A 51 -1.66 -4.62 -1.16
N PHE A 52 -1.15 -3.47 -1.61
CA PHE A 52 -1.30 -2.21 -0.88
C PHE A 52 -2.71 -1.62 -1.04
N GLN A 53 -3.23 -1.53 -2.25
CA GLN A 53 -4.54 -0.94 -2.51
C GLN A 53 -5.70 -1.78 -1.94
N MET A 54 -5.59 -3.11 -2.04
CA MET A 54 -6.62 -4.03 -1.54
C MET A 54 -6.65 -4.15 -0.01
N ARG A 55 -5.66 -3.59 0.70
CA ARG A 55 -5.72 -3.39 2.16
C ARG A 55 -6.87 -2.44 2.57
N THR A 56 -7.35 -1.59 1.65
CA THR A 56 -8.39 -0.56 1.84
C THR A 56 -9.82 -1.09 1.64
N ARG A 57 -10.16 -2.22 2.26
CA ARG A 57 -11.57 -2.56 2.53
C ARG A 57 -11.86 -2.67 4.03
N LEU A 58 -11.14 -1.89 4.85
CA LEU A 58 -11.43 -1.79 6.28
C LEU A 58 -11.89 -0.40 6.75
N ASP A 59 -11.97 0.62 5.87
CA ASP A 59 -12.26 1.99 6.33
C ASP A 59 -13.17 2.85 5.43
N SER A 60 -13.88 2.23 4.47
CA SER A 60 -14.92 2.91 3.67
C SER A 60 -16.36 2.60 4.12
N ALA A 61 -16.55 2.10 5.34
CA ALA A 61 -17.86 1.88 5.94
C ALA A 61 -17.96 2.57 7.31
N GLN A 62 -17.94 3.91 7.33
CA GLN A 62 -18.92 4.77 8.02
C GLN A 62 -18.43 6.24 7.98
N PRO A 63 -19.05 7.17 7.23
CA PRO A 63 -19.02 8.55 7.65
C PRO A 63 -19.86 8.66 8.92
N SER A 64 -19.21 8.62 10.08
CA SER A 64 -19.82 8.86 11.39
C SER A 64 -20.28 10.31 11.49
N ASN A 65 -21.37 10.67 10.80
CA ASN A 65 -22.06 11.95 10.96
C ASN A 65 -23.44 11.78 11.59
N THR A 66 -23.51 11.00 12.67
CA THR A 66 -24.68 10.96 13.55
C THR A 66 -24.55 12.04 14.62
N VAL A 67 -24.52 13.32 14.22
CA VAL A 67 -24.70 14.47 15.13
C VAL A 67 -25.93 15.31 14.79
N ALA A 68 -26.83 14.81 13.93
CA ALA A 68 -28.06 15.50 13.58
C ALA A 68 -29.27 14.57 13.73
N ARG A 69 -29.74 14.38 14.97
CA ARG A 69 -31.14 14.05 15.36
C ARG A 69 -31.20 13.57 16.82
N ALA A 70 -31.08 14.51 17.75
CA ALA A 70 -31.78 14.45 19.02
C ALA A 70 -32.41 15.85 19.16
N THR A 71 -33.51 16.06 18.44
CA THR A 71 -34.86 16.04 19.01
C THR A 71 -35.04 17.22 19.96
N GLY A 72 -35.65 18.27 19.44
CA GLY A 72 -36.46 19.15 20.27
C GLY A 72 -37.66 18.36 20.76
N GLU A 73 -37.77 18.28 22.08
CA GLU A 73 -39.00 18.25 22.86
C GLU A 73 -38.84 19.27 23.98
#